data_AF-A0A443SE51-F1
#
_entry.id   AF-A0A443SE51-F1
#
_cell.length_a   1.000
_cell.length_b   1.000
_cell.length_c   1.000
_cell.angle_alpha   90.00
_cell.angle_beta   90.00
_cell.angle_gamma   90.00
#
_symmetry.space_group_name_H-M   'P 1'
#
loop_
_entity.id
_entity.type
_entity.pdbx_description
1 polymer ?
#
loop_
_entity_poly.entity_id
_entity_poly.type
_entity_poly.pdbx_seq_one_letter_code
_entity_poly.pdbx_strand_id
1 'polypeptide(L)'
;MSDTIKADLNNQDTVGHENTSVFILVIESLSRLNYLRSLNRTRSEFESLGNYFYMKGLTKLADNSFPNMVPFLTGIRAKSKEFPAKVKETEGPYDEMPFIWKLFQANGYKTAFIEDHPRFTLFNYLAKGFVHRPVDWYPRPFWIQIEREAGLRSHSFCYNGVPKIDIFLQQLNLFLKKVKSNPFFVYSFYIQVSHEDFNKAHMLDSHISKFINEHRQQLNTSIFILMGDHGNRYGNILESDIGRIEERMPLFAMHLPERLLKKHNHLKTYLNINSRRLTTWLDVHRTLQDVVHSNYTPISTLENRSYSLWRQEVPKNRTCEQALVPENFCVCDERKEISTSDPHVKKAAIVLVNKINDVLSKEKSKCHFLKLYKIKSSFVVLAWKPDGDNITRFEIVISVKPSNAVFRAQVVEANKKMKQDGDISRINQYGSQSACVQNERE
;
A
#
# COMPACT_ATOMS: atom_id res chain seq x y z
N MET A 1 22.13 12.23 12.39
CA MET A 1 21.85 10.80 12.11
C MET A 1 22.58 10.39 10.83
N SER A 2 23.88 10.68 10.73
CA SER A 2 24.65 10.65 9.47
C SER A 2 25.72 9.54 9.42
N ASP A 3 26.02 8.93 10.57
CA ASP A 3 27.31 8.27 10.78
C ASP A 3 27.17 6.75 10.95
N THR A 4 25.97 6.26 11.28
CA THR A 4 25.67 4.83 11.44
C THR A 4 25.62 4.07 10.10
N ILE A 5 25.55 4.76 8.96
CA ILE A 5 25.48 4.14 7.62
C ILE A 5 26.89 3.83 7.06
N LYS A 6 27.95 4.41 7.64
CA LYS A 6 29.33 4.25 7.12
C LYS A 6 30.12 3.07 7.70
N ALA A 7 29.60 2.38 8.73
CA ALA A 7 30.38 1.40 9.49
C ALA A 7 30.42 -0.02 8.88
N ASP A 8 29.40 -0.43 8.12
CA ASP A 8 29.22 -1.83 7.67
C ASP A 8 29.91 -2.19 6.32
N LEU A 9 30.66 -1.28 5.71
CA LEU A 9 31.15 -1.44 4.32
C LEU A 9 32.52 -2.14 4.16
N ASN A 10 33.22 -2.47 5.25
CA ASN A 10 34.65 -2.81 5.19
C ASN A 10 35.05 -4.24 5.63
N ASN A 11 34.13 -5.21 5.69
CA ASN A 11 34.53 -6.62 5.82
C ASN A 11 33.45 -7.64 5.41
N GLN A 12 33.36 -7.95 4.11
CA GLN A 12 32.80 -9.22 3.64
C GLN A 12 33.65 -9.76 2.47
N ASP A 13 34.31 -10.89 2.71
CA ASP A 13 35.09 -11.62 1.71
C ASP A 13 34.23 -12.08 0.53
N THR A 14 34.90 -12.26 -0.61
CA THR A 14 34.29 -12.50 -1.92
C THR A 14 33.65 -13.88 -2.06
N VAL A 15 32.46 -14.07 -1.47
CA VAL A 15 31.49 -15.06 -1.94
C VAL A 15 30.77 -14.44 -3.14
N GLY A 16 30.85 -15.09 -4.32
CA GLY A 16 30.35 -14.53 -5.57
C GLY A 16 28.90 -14.02 -5.48
N HIS A 17 28.72 -12.69 -5.63
CA HIS A 17 27.44 -12.00 -5.52
C HIS A 17 26.44 -12.52 -6.57
N GLU A 18 25.45 -13.30 -6.11
CA GLU A 18 24.43 -13.91 -6.96
C GLU A 18 23.18 -13.03 -7.00
N ASN A 19 23.30 -11.90 -7.68
CA ASN A 19 22.27 -10.86 -7.73
C ASN A 19 20.98 -11.38 -8.39
N THR A 20 19.94 -11.61 -7.59
CA THR A 20 18.63 -12.08 -8.04
C THR A 20 17.74 -10.89 -8.40
N SER A 21 17.31 -10.79 -9.66
CA SER A 21 16.40 -9.73 -10.10
C SER A 21 15.07 -9.73 -9.37
N VAL A 22 14.46 -8.55 -9.23
CA VAL A 22 13.16 -8.33 -8.60
C VAL A 22 12.22 -7.62 -9.56
N PHE A 23 11.07 -8.24 -9.83
CA PHE A 23 9.99 -7.69 -10.63
C PHE A 23 8.76 -7.46 -9.74
N ILE A 24 8.25 -6.23 -9.69
CA ILE A 24 7.09 -5.88 -8.87
C ILE A 24 6.03 -5.22 -9.74
N LEU A 25 4.87 -5.86 -9.82
CA LEU A 25 3.65 -5.33 -10.43
C LEU A 25 2.63 -5.05 -9.33
N VAL A 26 2.38 -3.77 -9.10
CA VAL A 26 1.30 -3.29 -8.24
C VAL A 26 0.10 -2.93 -9.11
N ILE A 27 -1.07 -3.41 -8.73
CA ILE A 27 -2.37 -2.98 -9.25
C ILE A 27 -3.04 -2.21 -8.11
N GLU A 28 -3.25 -0.92 -8.30
CA GLU A 28 -3.78 -0.04 -7.26
C GLU A 28 -5.19 -0.48 -6.81
N SER A 29 -5.49 -0.32 -5.53
CA SER A 29 -6.76 -0.72 -4.90
C SER A 29 -7.08 -2.23 -4.96
N LEU A 30 -6.12 -3.09 -5.34
CA LEU A 30 -6.32 -4.54 -5.46
C LEU A 30 -6.22 -5.26 -4.10
N SER A 31 -7.38 -5.64 -3.57
CA SER A 31 -7.48 -6.55 -2.42
C SER A 31 -7.15 -8.00 -2.80
N ARG A 32 -6.77 -8.82 -1.81
CA ARG A 32 -6.60 -10.26 -2.04
C ARG A 32 -7.90 -10.94 -2.50
N LEU A 33 -9.06 -10.51 -1.99
CA LEU A 33 -10.34 -11.14 -2.34
C LEU A 33 -10.83 -10.72 -3.73
N ASN A 34 -10.61 -9.47 -4.15
CA ASN A 34 -10.90 -9.01 -5.51
C ASN A 34 -10.03 -9.74 -6.54
N TYR A 35 -8.73 -9.91 -6.28
CA TYR A 35 -7.85 -10.74 -7.11
C TYR A 35 -8.41 -12.17 -7.30
N LEU A 36 -8.84 -12.82 -6.21
CA LEU A 36 -9.39 -14.19 -6.27
C LEU A 36 -10.71 -14.29 -7.06
N ARG A 37 -11.49 -13.22 -7.15
CA ARG A 37 -12.78 -13.18 -7.89
C ARG A 37 -12.62 -12.73 -9.35
N SER A 38 -11.73 -11.76 -9.60
CA SER A 38 -11.69 -10.99 -10.85
C SER A 38 -10.48 -11.27 -11.74
N LEU A 39 -9.40 -11.86 -11.22
CA LEU A 39 -8.13 -12.05 -11.93
C LEU A 39 -7.77 -13.55 -12.06
N ASN A 40 -8.70 -14.36 -12.55
CA ASN A 40 -8.58 -15.82 -12.58
C ASN A 40 -7.51 -16.33 -13.56
N ARG A 41 -7.39 -15.73 -14.75
CA ARG A 41 -6.35 -16.11 -15.73
C ARG A 41 -4.98 -15.69 -15.23
N THR A 42 -4.87 -14.45 -14.74
CA THR A 42 -3.67 -13.89 -14.11
C THR A 42 -3.20 -14.76 -12.95
N ARG A 43 -4.13 -15.23 -12.11
CA ARG A 43 -3.83 -16.17 -11.02
C ARG A 43 -3.29 -17.49 -11.54
N SER A 44 -3.93 -18.09 -12.54
CA SER A 44 -3.45 -19.34 -13.14
C SER A 44 -2.03 -19.19 -13.69
N GLU A 45 -1.75 -18.09 -14.39
CA GLU A 45 -0.42 -17.83 -14.95
C GLU A 45 0.63 -17.59 -13.84
N PHE A 46 0.29 -16.80 -12.82
CA PHE A 46 1.17 -16.56 -11.67
C PHE A 46 1.49 -17.85 -10.89
N GLU A 47 0.46 -18.65 -10.57
CA GLU A 47 0.64 -19.90 -9.82
C GLU A 47 1.39 -20.97 -10.63
N SER A 48 1.29 -20.94 -11.96
CA SER A 48 2.02 -21.84 -12.86
C SER A 48 3.53 -21.59 -12.94
N LEU A 49 4.04 -20.51 -12.35
CA LEU A 49 5.49 -20.31 -12.14
C LEU A 49 6.04 -21.25 -11.03
N GLY A 50 5.16 -21.88 -10.23
CA GLY A 50 5.56 -22.65 -9.06
C GLY A 50 6.11 -21.75 -7.94
N ASN A 51 6.52 -22.36 -6.82
CA ASN A 51 7.14 -21.68 -5.66
C ASN A 51 6.51 -20.33 -5.28
N TYR A 52 5.18 -20.27 -5.31
CA TYR A 52 4.42 -19.07 -5.04
C TYR A 52 3.93 -19.06 -3.58
N PHE A 53 3.85 -17.86 -3.01
CA PHE A 53 3.43 -17.63 -1.63
C PHE A 53 2.47 -16.44 -1.60
N TYR A 54 1.35 -16.62 -0.90
CA TYR A 54 0.41 -15.54 -0.60
C TYR A 54 0.57 -15.12 0.85
N MET A 55 0.87 -13.84 1.10
CA MET A 55 0.95 -13.31 2.46
C MET A 55 -0.45 -12.90 2.91
N LYS A 56 -1.22 -13.88 3.40
CA LYS A 56 -2.66 -13.77 3.67
C LYS A 56 -2.99 -12.90 4.88
N GLY A 57 -2.00 -12.61 5.73
CA GLY A 57 -2.10 -11.69 6.87
C GLY A 57 -1.38 -10.37 6.65
N LEU A 58 -1.04 -10.02 5.39
CA LEU A 58 -0.52 -8.69 5.09
C LEU A 58 -1.64 -7.65 5.27
N THR A 59 -1.37 -6.66 6.12
CA THR A 59 -2.29 -5.59 6.48
C THR A 59 -1.68 -4.24 6.11
N LYS A 60 -2.53 -3.35 5.58
CA LYS A 60 -2.12 -1.99 5.23
C LYS A 60 -1.81 -1.14 6.47
N LEU A 61 -1.02 -0.08 6.31
CA LEU A 61 -0.61 0.82 7.40
C LEU A 61 -1.39 2.14 7.44
N ALA A 62 -2.10 2.49 6.37
CA ALA A 62 -2.79 3.77 6.24
C ALA A 62 -3.94 3.73 5.22
N ASP A 63 -4.66 4.84 5.05
CA ASP A 63 -5.86 4.88 4.20
C ASP A 63 -5.56 4.66 2.70
N ASN A 64 -4.66 5.47 2.10
CA ASN A 64 -4.43 5.57 0.65
C ASN A 64 -3.03 5.10 0.19
N SER A 65 -2.77 5.18 -1.12
CA SER A 65 -1.57 4.62 -1.78
C SER A 65 -0.25 5.16 -1.25
N PHE A 66 -0.10 6.48 -1.14
CA PHE A 66 1.15 7.12 -0.72
C PHE A 66 1.64 6.62 0.67
N PRO A 67 0.85 6.71 1.76
CA PRO A 67 1.31 6.31 3.08
C PRO A 67 1.44 4.78 3.25
N ASN A 68 0.93 3.97 2.31
CA ASN A 68 1.18 2.52 2.27
C ASN A 68 2.45 2.17 1.47
N MET A 69 2.69 2.84 0.35
CA MET A 69 3.85 2.55 -0.50
C MET A 69 5.12 3.23 -0.01
N VAL A 70 5.05 4.33 0.74
CA VAL A 70 6.22 4.91 1.43
C VAL A 70 6.94 3.89 2.33
N PRO A 71 6.30 3.20 3.30
CA PRO A 71 6.99 2.21 4.14
C PRO A 71 7.50 0.99 3.35
N PHE A 72 6.81 0.55 2.31
CA PHE A 72 7.32 -0.48 1.40
C PHE A 72 8.60 -0.02 0.67
N LEU A 73 8.59 1.21 0.15
CA LEU A 73 9.66 1.75 -0.68
C LEU A 73 10.85 2.29 0.14
N THR A 74 10.67 2.62 1.43
CA THR A 74 11.68 3.39 2.20
C THR A 74 11.93 2.88 3.63
N GLY A 75 11.13 1.95 4.15
CA GLY A 75 11.26 1.44 5.52
C GLY A 75 10.83 2.43 6.62
N ILE A 76 10.36 3.63 6.26
CA ILE A 76 9.82 4.64 7.18
C ILE A 76 8.33 4.87 6.92
N ARG A 77 7.57 5.25 7.94
CA ARG A 77 6.12 5.51 7.80
C ARG A 77 5.84 6.97 7.43
N ALA A 78 4.79 7.15 6.64
CA ALA A 78 4.11 8.44 6.50
C ALA A 78 3.22 8.72 7.72
N LYS A 79 2.80 9.98 7.89
CA LYS A 79 1.98 10.52 8.97
C LYS A 79 2.53 10.25 10.39
N SER A 80 3.82 9.93 10.50
CA SER A 80 4.47 9.49 11.76
C SER A 80 5.70 10.30 12.18
N LYS A 81 6.05 11.37 11.45
CA LYS A 81 7.26 12.20 11.66
C LYS A 81 8.59 11.48 11.43
N GLU A 82 8.60 10.39 10.67
CA GLU A 82 9.83 9.65 10.33
C GLU A 82 10.55 10.16 9.05
N PHE A 83 9.95 11.11 8.33
CA PHE A 83 10.56 11.69 7.13
C PHE A 83 11.85 12.46 7.46
N PRO A 84 12.86 12.49 6.56
CA PRO A 84 14.05 13.32 6.72
C PRO A 84 13.66 14.79 6.91
N ALA A 85 14.31 15.50 7.83
CA ALA A 85 13.89 16.85 8.26
C ALA A 85 13.80 17.92 7.15
N LYS A 86 14.48 17.70 6.01
CA LYS A 86 14.44 18.56 4.83
C LYS A 86 13.31 18.20 3.84
N VAL A 87 12.75 17.00 3.93
CA VAL A 87 11.66 16.53 3.05
C VAL A 87 10.33 16.87 3.71
N LYS A 88 9.61 17.83 3.12
CA LYS A 88 8.22 18.07 3.47
C LYS A 88 7.36 16.88 3.01
N GLU A 89 6.79 16.15 3.95
CA GLU A 89 6.03 14.92 3.65
C GLU A 89 4.89 15.11 2.64
N THR A 90 4.13 16.20 2.73
CA THR A 90 2.98 16.45 1.85
C THR A 90 3.35 17.08 0.50
N GLU A 91 4.41 17.91 0.46
CA GLU A 91 4.79 18.69 -0.73
C GLU A 91 5.90 18.04 -1.58
N GLY A 92 6.81 17.30 -0.96
CA GLY A 92 8.12 16.99 -1.53
C GLY A 92 9.00 18.25 -1.78
N PRO A 93 10.03 18.14 -2.63
CA PRO A 93 10.40 16.98 -3.42
C PRO A 93 10.97 15.83 -2.57
N TYR A 94 10.94 14.61 -3.10
CA TYR A 94 11.27 13.37 -2.37
C TYR A 94 12.67 12.83 -2.65
N ASP A 95 13.52 13.57 -3.37
CA ASP A 95 14.87 13.15 -3.77
C ASP A 95 15.77 12.71 -2.60
N GLU A 96 15.60 13.24 -1.39
CA GLU A 96 16.39 12.85 -0.22
C GLU A 96 15.85 11.60 0.53
N MET A 97 14.69 11.05 0.15
CA MET A 97 14.11 9.86 0.81
C MET A 97 14.96 8.59 0.58
N PRO A 98 15.02 7.66 1.56
CA PRO A 98 15.86 6.46 1.50
C PRO A 98 15.20 5.33 0.68
N PHE A 99 14.91 5.59 -0.59
CA PHE A 99 14.24 4.64 -1.47
C PHE A 99 15.05 3.36 -1.73
N ILE A 100 14.41 2.20 -1.62
CA ILE A 100 14.99 0.86 -1.80
C ILE A 100 15.66 0.69 -3.17
N TRP A 101 15.12 1.33 -4.22
CA TRP A 101 15.72 1.31 -5.55
C TRP A 101 17.11 1.97 -5.59
N LYS A 102 17.42 2.92 -4.69
CA LYS A 102 18.77 3.50 -4.58
C LYS A 102 19.76 2.46 -4.06
N LEU A 103 19.36 1.61 -3.12
CA LEU A 103 20.19 0.52 -2.61
C LEU A 103 20.41 -0.55 -3.69
N PHE A 104 19.38 -0.91 -4.46
CA PHE A 104 19.53 -1.76 -5.64
C PHE A 104 20.48 -1.15 -6.69
N GLN A 105 20.33 0.14 -7.03
CA GLN A 105 21.18 0.83 -8.00
C GLN A 105 22.65 0.88 -7.55
N ALA A 106 22.90 1.16 -6.26
CA ALA A 106 24.24 1.13 -5.66
C ALA A 106 24.89 -0.26 -5.72
N ASN A 107 24.09 -1.33 -5.69
CA ASN A 107 24.54 -2.71 -5.84
C ASN A 107 24.50 -3.21 -7.31
N GLY A 108 24.52 -2.28 -8.28
CA GLY A 108 24.71 -2.58 -9.70
C GLY A 108 23.44 -2.99 -10.47
N TYR A 109 22.27 -3.01 -9.83
CA TYR A 109 21.02 -3.36 -10.50
C TYR A 109 20.55 -2.24 -11.44
N LYS A 110 19.94 -2.60 -12.56
CA LYS A 110 19.19 -1.65 -13.40
C LYS A 110 17.80 -1.41 -12.80
N THR A 111 17.45 -0.14 -12.62
CA THR A 111 16.27 0.27 -11.86
C THR A 111 15.17 0.85 -12.75
N ALA A 112 13.93 0.51 -12.45
CA ALA A 112 12.75 1.06 -13.12
C ALA A 112 11.65 1.44 -12.13
N PHE A 113 11.00 2.56 -12.42
CA PHE A 113 9.81 3.04 -11.73
C PHE A 113 8.80 3.48 -12.79
N ILE A 114 7.67 2.79 -12.89
CA ILE A 114 6.71 2.94 -13.99
C ILE A 114 5.30 3.13 -13.41
N GLU A 115 4.65 4.24 -13.78
CA GLU A 115 3.29 4.59 -13.39
C GLU A 115 2.54 5.11 -14.63
N ASP A 116 1.25 4.79 -14.79
CA ASP A 116 0.45 5.05 -16.00
C ASP A 116 -0.41 6.32 -15.97
N HIS A 117 -0.62 6.95 -14.79
CA HIS A 117 -1.45 8.14 -14.65
C HIS A 117 -0.71 9.35 -14.06
N PRO A 118 -0.13 10.24 -14.90
CA PRO A 118 0.72 11.36 -14.47
C PRO A 118 0.16 12.31 -13.43
N ARG A 119 -1.18 12.44 -13.31
CA ARG A 119 -1.83 13.29 -12.30
C ARG A 119 -1.98 12.63 -10.94
N PHE A 120 -2.09 11.31 -10.87
CA PHE A 120 -2.38 10.55 -9.65
C PHE A 120 -1.22 9.66 -9.18
N THR A 121 -0.03 9.81 -9.76
CA THR A 121 1.17 9.08 -9.33
C THR A 121 1.50 9.31 -7.86
N LEU A 122 2.07 8.28 -7.21
CA LEU A 122 2.35 8.23 -5.77
C LEU A 122 3.01 9.50 -5.25
N PHE A 123 4.02 9.98 -5.99
CA PHE A 123 4.87 11.09 -5.59
C PHE A 123 4.50 12.43 -6.24
N ASN A 124 3.56 12.51 -7.19
CA ASN A 124 3.16 13.79 -7.80
C ASN A 124 1.71 14.21 -7.57
N TYR A 125 0.82 13.32 -7.13
CA TYR A 125 -0.55 13.73 -6.81
C TYR A 125 -0.54 14.80 -5.71
N LEU A 126 -0.87 16.06 -6.03
CA LEU A 126 -0.75 17.21 -5.11
C LEU A 126 0.68 17.46 -4.55
N ALA A 127 1.74 16.94 -5.20
CA ALA A 127 3.11 17.04 -4.71
C ALA A 127 4.14 17.26 -5.84
N LYS A 128 5.34 17.74 -5.50
CA LYS A 128 6.40 18.10 -6.47
C LYS A 128 7.07 16.88 -7.10
N GLY A 129 7.01 15.71 -6.48
CA GLY A 129 7.69 14.50 -6.94
C GLY A 129 9.20 14.57 -6.78
N PHE A 130 9.92 14.49 -7.88
CA PHE A 130 11.36 14.38 -7.93
C PHE A 130 11.96 15.49 -8.79
N VAL A 131 13.05 16.10 -8.31
CA VAL A 131 13.86 17.07 -9.07
C VAL A 131 14.75 16.34 -10.06
N HIS A 132 15.37 15.24 -9.64
CA HIS A 132 16.22 14.41 -10.47
C HIS A 132 15.51 13.08 -10.82
N ARG A 133 15.89 12.46 -11.94
CA ARG A 133 15.33 11.16 -12.35
C ARG A 133 15.67 10.10 -11.28
N PRO A 134 14.69 9.48 -10.59
CA PRO A 134 14.95 8.70 -9.39
C PRO A 134 15.52 7.28 -9.64
N VAL A 135 15.52 6.83 -10.90
CA VAL A 135 15.89 5.48 -11.37
C VAL A 135 16.46 5.55 -12.79
N ASP A 136 16.95 4.43 -13.34
CA ASP A 136 17.48 4.36 -14.71
C ASP A 136 16.38 4.47 -15.78
N TRP A 137 15.23 3.81 -15.56
CA TRP A 137 14.07 3.80 -16.46
C TRP A 137 12.84 4.43 -15.79
N TYR A 138 12.54 5.67 -16.17
CA TYR A 138 11.44 6.48 -15.63
C TYR A 138 10.61 7.08 -16.78
N PRO A 139 9.62 6.34 -17.32
CA PRO A 139 8.85 6.75 -18.51
C PRO A 139 7.78 7.81 -18.21
N ARG A 140 7.83 8.48 -17.06
CA ARG A 140 6.88 9.55 -16.71
C ARG A 140 6.77 10.66 -17.78
N PRO A 141 7.84 11.15 -18.43
CA PRO A 141 7.70 12.15 -19.50
C PRO A 141 6.87 11.65 -20.70
N PHE A 142 6.98 10.37 -21.04
CA PHE A 142 6.16 9.73 -22.07
C PHE A 142 4.68 9.70 -21.68
N TRP A 143 4.37 9.36 -20.43
CA TRP A 143 2.99 9.39 -19.94
C TRP A 143 2.39 10.80 -19.86
N ILE A 144 3.19 11.82 -19.48
CA ILE A 144 2.76 13.23 -19.56
C ILE A 144 2.32 13.58 -20.99
N GLN A 145 3.09 13.14 -21.99
CA GLN A 145 2.78 13.43 -23.39
C GLN A 145 1.49 12.73 -23.84
N ILE A 146 1.31 11.45 -23.50
CA ILE A 146 0.05 10.71 -23.74
C ILE A 146 -1.16 11.39 -23.09
N GLU A 147 -1.04 11.85 -21.84
CA GLU A 147 -2.13 12.52 -21.13
C GLU A 147 -2.49 13.87 -21.76
N ARG A 148 -1.48 14.64 -22.20
CA ARG A 148 -1.66 15.91 -22.92
C ARG A 148 -2.35 15.72 -24.27
N GLU A 149 -1.90 14.75 -25.06
CA GLU A 149 -2.46 14.44 -26.39
C GLU A 149 -3.88 13.86 -26.31
N ALA A 150 -4.17 13.06 -25.27
CA ALA A 150 -5.51 12.57 -25.03
C ALA A 150 -6.52 13.68 -24.69
N GLY A 151 -6.07 14.78 -24.06
CA GLY A 151 -6.90 15.92 -23.69
C GLY A 151 -8.13 15.49 -22.88
N LEU A 152 -9.33 15.86 -23.34
CA LEU A 152 -10.60 15.45 -22.70
C LEU A 152 -10.84 13.92 -22.70
N ARG A 153 -10.18 13.16 -23.58
CA ARG A 153 -10.23 11.69 -23.61
C ARG A 153 -9.26 11.04 -22.63
N SER A 154 -8.52 11.81 -21.83
CA SER A 154 -7.59 11.28 -20.80
C SER A 154 -8.26 10.34 -19.80
N HIS A 155 -9.56 10.48 -19.54
CA HIS A 155 -10.34 9.57 -18.67
C HIS A 155 -10.72 8.23 -19.33
N SER A 156 -10.49 8.05 -20.64
CA SER A 156 -10.71 6.74 -21.30
C SER A 156 -9.62 5.75 -20.88
N PHE A 157 -9.96 4.47 -20.75
CA PHE A 157 -8.97 3.40 -20.59
C PHE A 157 -8.18 3.09 -21.88
N CYS A 158 -8.47 3.79 -22.98
CA CYS A 158 -7.74 3.67 -24.25
C CYS A 158 -7.05 4.99 -24.63
N TYR A 159 -5.97 4.89 -25.40
CA TYR A 159 -5.32 6.00 -26.11
C TYR A 159 -5.15 5.58 -27.58
N ASN A 160 -5.66 6.39 -28.52
CA ASN A 160 -5.67 6.10 -29.96
C ASN A 160 -6.13 4.67 -30.33
N GLY A 161 -7.17 4.18 -29.65
CA GLY A 161 -7.75 2.85 -29.87
C GLY A 161 -7.03 1.69 -29.15
N VAL A 162 -5.86 1.93 -28.55
CA VAL A 162 -5.08 0.92 -27.81
C VAL A 162 -5.42 1.00 -26.30
N PRO A 163 -5.70 -0.11 -25.61
CA PRO A 163 -5.86 -0.13 -24.16
C PRO A 163 -4.60 0.38 -23.46
N LYS A 164 -4.73 1.31 -22.51
CA LYS A 164 -3.59 1.90 -21.80
C LYS A 164 -2.85 0.89 -20.92
N ILE A 165 -3.52 -0.19 -20.48
CA ILE A 165 -2.86 -1.33 -19.84
C ILE A 165 -1.82 -1.97 -20.78
N ASP A 166 -2.12 -2.14 -22.07
CA ASP A 166 -1.14 -2.69 -23.03
C ASP A 166 0.03 -1.72 -23.24
N ILE A 167 -0.21 -0.41 -23.23
CA ILE A 167 0.84 0.62 -23.31
C ILE A 167 1.75 0.56 -22.06
N PHE A 168 1.17 0.32 -20.88
CA PHE A 168 1.92 0.15 -19.63
C PHE A 168 2.75 -1.13 -19.61
N LEU A 169 2.16 -2.26 -20.02
CA LEU A 169 2.88 -3.52 -20.17
C LEU A 169 3.96 -3.41 -21.27
N GLN A 170 3.75 -2.61 -22.31
CA GLN A 170 4.78 -2.29 -23.31
C GLN A 170 5.98 -1.53 -22.71
N GLN A 171 5.78 -0.61 -21.76
CA GLN A 171 6.90 0.04 -21.07
C GLN A 171 7.73 -0.95 -20.24
N LEU A 172 7.07 -1.95 -19.65
CA LEU A 172 7.75 -3.07 -18.97
C LEU A 172 8.51 -3.95 -19.98
N ASN A 173 7.90 -4.29 -21.12
CA ASN A 173 8.54 -5.07 -22.19
C ASN A 173 9.81 -4.36 -22.71
N LEU A 174 9.76 -3.04 -22.90
CA LEU A 174 10.91 -2.23 -23.34
C LEU A 174 12.04 -2.23 -22.29
N PHE A 175 11.71 -2.09 -21.01
CA PHE A 175 12.69 -2.21 -19.92
C PHE A 175 13.33 -3.60 -19.88
N LEU A 176 12.53 -4.68 -19.86
CA LEU A 176 13.00 -6.06 -19.81
C LEU A 176 13.89 -6.43 -21.01
N LYS A 177 13.56 -5.95 -22.22
CA LYS A 177 14.41 -6.10 -23.41
C LYS A 177 15.74 -5.33 -23.30
N LYS A 178 15.74 -4.18 -22.63
CA LYS A 178 16.93 -3.32 -22.48
C LYS A 178 17.91 -3.83 -21.42
N VAL A 179 17.42 -4.39 -20.31
CA VAL A 179 18.30 -4.93 -19.24
C VAL A 179 18.98 -6.24 -19.63
N LYS A 180 18.38 -7.04 -20.52
CA LYS A 180 18.92 -8.34 -20.98
C LYS A 180 19.21 -9.27 -19.78
N SER A 181 20.49 -9.57 -19.54
CA SER A 181 21.00 -10.43 -18.45
C SER A 181 21.50 -9.64 -17.23
N ASN A 182 21.42 -8.31 -17.23
CA ASN A 182 21.79 -7.52 -16.06
C ASN A 182 20.77 -7.74 -14.93
N PRO A 183 21.20 -7.81 -13.65
CA PRO A 183 20.28 -7.83 -12.53
C PRO A 183 19.45 -6.54 -12.53
N PHE A 184 18.16 -6.65 -12.21
CA PHE A 184 17.23 -5.52 -12.27
C PHE A 184 16.27 -5.46 -11.08
N PHE A 185 15.85 -4.24 -10.75
CA PHE A 185 14.76 -3.96 -9.82
C PHE A 185 13.73 -3.11 -10.55
N VAL A 186 12.54 -3.63 -10.79
CA VAL A 186 11.42 -2.85 -11.33
C VAL A 186 10.28 -2.77 -10.34
N TYR A 187 9.90 -1.55 -10.00
CA TYR A 187 8.67 -1.24 -9.30
C TYR A 187 7.70 -0.59 -10.29
N SER A 188 6.63 -1.28 -10.61
CA SER A 188 5.61 -0.81 -11.56
C SER A 188 4.26 -0.77 -10.89
N PHE A 189 3.54 0.32 -11.08
CA PHE A 189 2.33 0.64 -10.32
C PHE A 189 1.25 1.12 -11.29
N TYR A 190 0.24 0.29 -11.49
CA TYR A 190 -0.84 0.51 -12.43
C TYR A 190 -2.10 1.04 -11.71
N ILE A 191 -2.58 2.20 -12.14
CA ILE A 191 -3.55 3.05 -11.45
C ILE A 191 -4.95 2.93 -12.09
N GLN A 192 -5.05 3.19 -13.41
CA GLN A 192 -6.29 3.73 -13.99
C GLN A 192 -7.57 2.91 -13.81
N VAL A 193 -7.54 1.59 -14.02
CA VAL A 193 -8.78 0.81 -14.17
C VAL A 193 -9.46 0.53 -12.82
N SER A 194 -8.71 0.26 -11.77
CA SER A 194 -9.24 -0.15 -10.46
C SER A 194 -9.46 1.01 -9.47
N HIS A 195 -8.80 2.17 -9.66
CA HIS A 195 -8.83 3.32 -8.74
C HIS A 195 -10.26 3.77 -8.34
N GLU A 196 -11.19 3.86 -9.30
CA GLU A 196 -12.55 4.36 -9.05
C GLU A 196 -13.56 3.25 -8.76
N ASP A 197 -13.33 2.04 -9.27
CA ASP A 197 -14.26 0.92 -9.18
C ASP A 197 -13.50 -0.41 -9.24
N PHE A 198 -13.33 -1.02 -8.07
CA PHE A 198 -12.67 -2.32 -7.89
C PHE A 198 -13.30 -3.46 -8.72
N ASN A 199 -14.56 -3.34 -9.16
CA ASN A 199 -15.18 -4.35 -10.02
C ASN A 199 -14.49 -4.42 -11.38
N LYS A 200 -13.97 -3.29 -11.89
CA LYS A 200 -13.28 -3.20 -13.20
C LYS A 200 -11.95 -3.96 -13.25
N ALA A 201 -11.43 -4.45 -12.12
CA ALA A 201 -10.22 -5.29 -12.09
C ALA A 201 -10.28 -6.48 -13.07
N HIS A 202 -11.47 -7.02 -13.36
CA HIS A 202 -11.65 -8.10 -14.36
C HIS A 202 -11.21 -7.70 -15.78
N MET A 203 -11.23 -6.40 -16.13
CA MET A 203 -10.77 -5.89 -17.41
C MET A 203 -9.26 -6.05 -17.61
N LEU A 204 -8.50 -6.27 -16.53
CA LEU A 204 -7.05 -6.45 -16.59
C LEU A 204 -6.64 -7.92 -16.81
N ASP A 205 -7.55 -8.87 -16.56
CA ASP A 205 -7.19 -10.29 -16.38
C ASP A 205 -6.48 -10.89 -17.60
N SER A 206 -7.01 -10.68 -18.80
CA SER A 206 -6.39 -11.20 -20.04
C SER A 206 -5.09 -10.49 -20.43
N HIS A 207 -4.94 -9.22 -20.06
CA HIS A 207 -3.75 -8.43 -20.41
C HIS A 207 -2.56 -8.84 -19.54
N ILE A 208 -2.79 -8.96 -18.23
CA ILE A 208 -1.75 -9.33 -17.28
C ILE A 208 -1.44 -10.83 -17.39
N SER A 209 -2.42 -11.72 -17.59
CA SER A 209 -2.16 -13.13 -17.85
C SER A 209 -1.28 -13.32 -19.09
N LYS A 210 -1.59 -12.61 -20.18
CA LYS A 210 -0.80 -12.64 -21.42
C LYS A 210 0.65 -12.19 -21.17
N PHE A 211 0.85 -11.05 -20.48
CA PHE A 211 2.18 -10.56 -20.13
C PHE A 211 2.98 -11.56 -19.30
N ILE A 212 2.37 -12.17 -18.27
CA ILE A 212 3.06 -13.17 -17.42
C ILE A 212 3.49 -14.37 -18.26
N ASN A 213 2.65 -14.84 -19.19
CA ASN A 213 3.00 -15.96 -20.06
C ASN A 213 4.10 -15.59 -21.08
N GLU A 214 4.02 -14.41 -21.70
CA GLU A 214 5.03 -13.91 -22.66
C GLU A 214 6.41 -13.70 -22.00
N HIS A 215 6.44 -13.28 -20.73
CA HIS A 215 7.67 -13.04 -19.97
C HIS A 215 8.03 -14.16 -18.98
N ARG A 216 7.37 -15.32 -19.07
CA ARG A 216 7.51 -16.46 -18.14
C ARG A 216 8.95 -16.82 -17.81
N GLN A 217 9.83 -16.88 -18.82
CA GLN A 217 11.23 -17.25 -18.62
C GLN A 217 11.98 -16.25 -17.74
N GLN A 218 11.74 -14.95 -17.91
CA GLN A 218 12.39 -13.89 -17.12
C GLN A 218 11.80 -13.80 -15.70
N LEU A 219 10.47 -13.98 -15.59
CA LEU A 219 9.77 -13.97 -14.29
C LEU A 219 10.16 -15.18 -13.43
N ASN A 220 10.26 -16.38 -14.01
CA ASN A 220 10.64 -17.62 -13.31
C ASN A 220 12.11 -17.66 -12.82
N THR A 221 12.95 -16.75 -13.32
CA THR A 221 14.34 -16.57 -12.86
C THR A 221 14.51 -15.36 -11.94
N SER A 222 13.43 -14.64 -11.64
CA SER A 222 13.40 -13.44 -10.81
C SER A 222 12.51 -13.66 -9.58
N ILE A 223 12.66 -12.82 -8.56
CA ILE A 223 11.62 -12.69 -7.53
C ILE A 223 10.50 -11.86 -8.16
N PHE A 224 9.36 -12.50 -8.45
CA PHE A 224 8.20 -11.82 -9.04
C PHE A 224 7.12 -11.60 -7.97
N ILE A 225 6.77 -10.33 -7.73
CA ILE A 225 5.74 -9.90 -6.79
C ILE A 225 4.57 -9.30 -7.58
N LEU A 226 3.38 -9.85 -7.35
CA LEU A 226 2.10 -9.31 -7.80
C LEU A 226 1.31 -8.87 -6.56
N MET A 227 0.96 -7.59 -6.48
CA MET A 227 0.39 -7.00 -5.26
C MET A 227 -0.61 -5.88 -5.54
N GLY A 228 -1.37 -5.51 -4.51
CA GLY A 228 -2.01 -4.20 -4.40
C GLY A 228 -1.38 -3.40 -3.27
N ASP A 229 -1.70 -2.12 -3.16
CA ASP A 229 -1.21 -1.19 -2.14
C ASP A 229 -2.18 -1.05 -0.94
N HIS A 230 -3.47 -1.09 -1.24
CA HIS A 230 -4.60 -1.28 -0.33
C HIS A 230 -5.72 -2.02 -1.08
N GLY A 231 -6.82 -2.36 -0.40
CA GLY A 231 -8.05 -2.79 -1.07
C GLY A 231 -8.87 -1.61 -1.58
N ASN A 232 -10.10 -1.89 -2.00
CA ASN A 232 -11.04 -0.87 -2.49
C ASN A 232 -11.28 0.25 -1.46
N ARG A 233 -11.25 1.53 -1.87
CA ARG A 233 -11.51 2.70 -1.01
C ARG A 233 -12.88 3.37 -1.19
N TYR A 234 -13.71 2.91 -2.13
CA TYR A 234 -14.98 3.58 -2.45
C TYR A 234 -16.20 2.66 -2.58
N GLY A 235 -17.35 3.19 -2.19
CA GLY A 235 -18.66 2.63 -2.52
C GLY A 235 -19.24 1.72 -1.45
N ASN A 236 -20.52 1.35 -1.65
CA ASN A 236 -21.39 0.80 -0.60
C ASN A 236 -20.86 -0.49 0.05
N ILE A 237 -20.00 -1.26 -0.63
CA ILE A 237 -19.37 -2.46 -0.05
C ILE A 237 -18.59 -2.12 1.22
N LEU A 238 -18.00 -0.93 1.33
CA LEU A 238 -17.25 -0.50 2.51
C LEU A 238 -18.10 -0.25 3.75
N GLU A 239 -19.42 -0.13 3.61
CA GLU A 239 -20.32 -0.05 4.75
C GLU A 239 -20.54 -1.43 5.41
N SER A 240 -20.15 -2.51 4.72
CA SER A 240 -20.14 -3.88 5.26
C SER A 240 -18.82 -4.25 5.95
N ASP A 241 -18.90 -5.25 6.84
CA ASP A 241 -17.72 -5.77 7.54
C ASP A 241 -16.72 -6.50 6.63
N ILE A 242 -17.21 -7.21 5.60
CA ILE A 242 -16.32 -7.85 4.62
C ILE A 242 -15.60 -6.80 3.77
N GLY A 243 -16.28 -5.71 3.38
CA GLY A 243 -15.65 -4.59 2.69
C GLY A 243 -14.58 -3.90 3.54
N ARG A 244 -14.81 -3.72 4.84
CA ARG A 244 -13.80 -3.22 5.79
C ARG A 244 -12.56 -4.13 5.83
N ILE A 245 -12.73 -5.45 5.90
CA ILE A 245 -11.61 -6.40 5.92
C ILE A 245 -10.87 -6.36 4.58
N GLU A 246 -11.62 -6.39 3.48
CA GLU A 246 -11.08 -6.40 2.12
C GLU A 246 -10.28 -5.12 1.79
N GLU A 247 -10.73 -3.96 2.29
CA GLU A 247 -10.05 -2.66 2.19
C GLU A 247 -8.71 -2.62 2.95
N ARG A 248 -8.64 -3.27 4.12
CA ARG A 248 -7.45 -3.35 4.98
C ARG A 248 -6.43 -4.41 4.54
N MET A 249 -6.81 -5.35 3.66
CA MET A 249 -6.02 -6.53 3.26
C MET A 249 -5.71 -6.57 1.74
N PRO A 250 -4.68 -5.83 1.28
CA PRO A 250 -4.23 -5.86 -0.11
C PRO A 250 -3.76 -7.25 -0.56
N LEU A 251 -3.72 -7.47 -1.87
CA LEU A 251 -3.00 -8.63 -2.42
C LEU A 251 -1.50 -8.48 -2.14
N PHE A 252 -0.87 -9.55 -1.67
CA PHE A 252 0.57 -9.73 -1.83
C PHE A 252 0.87 -11.20 -2.14
N ALA A 253 1.25 -11.43 -3.39
CA ALA A 253 1.63 -12.72 -3.93
C ALA A 253 3.06 -12.62 -4.44
N MET A 254 3.91 -13.59 -4.09
CA MET A 254 5.31 -13.61 -4.49
C MET A 254 5.74 -15.00 -5.00
N HIS A 255 6.46 -15.03 -6.10
CA HIS A 255 7.17 -16.20 -6.63
C HIS A 255 8.66 -16.06 -6.28
N LEU A 256 9.29 -17.18 -5.88
CA LEU A 256 10.75 -17.26 -5.74
C LEU A 256 11.34 -18.22 -6.78
N PRO A 257 12.47 -17.84 -7.43
CA PRO A 257 13.09 -18.68 -8.43
C PRO A 257 13.70 -19.93 -7.79
N GLU A 258 13.54 -21.08 -8.44
CA GLU A 258 13.95 -22.39 -7.94
C GLU A 258 15.44 -22.43 -7.49
N ARG A 259 16.32 -21.70 -8.19
CA ARG A 259 17.75 -21.60 -7.86
C ARG A 259 17.99 -21.00 -6.47
N LEU A 260 17.22 -19.97 -6.10
CA LEU A 260 17.32 -19.33 -4.78
C LEU A 260 16.89 -20.30 -3.67
N LEU A 261 15.79 -21.03 -3.89
CA LEU A 261 15.26 -22.00 -2.92
C LEU A 261 16.12 -23.27 -2.79
N LYS A 262 16.81 -23.70 -3.86
CA LYS A 262 17.81 -24.78 -3.78
C LYS A 262 19.02 -24.39 -2.93
N LYS A 263 19.44 -23.13 -3.00
CA LYS A 263 20.57 -22.58 -2.22
C LYS A 263 20.18 -22.27 -0.77
N HIS A 264 18.93 -21.86 -0.55
CA HIS A 264 18.39 -21.39 0.73
C HIS A 264 16.99 -21.98 0.97
N ASN A 265 16.94 -23.26 1.32
CA ASN A 265 15.67 -24.00 1.46
C ASN A 265 14.78 -23.47 2.61
N HIS A 266 15.39 -22.91 3.67
CA HIS A 266 14.70 -22.33 4.82
C HIS A 266 13.81 -21.14 4.46
N LEU A 267 14.08 -20.44 3.35
CA LEU A 267 13.25 -19.33 2.88
C LEU A 267 11.80 -19.78 2.64
N LYS A 268 11.62 -20.97 2.05
CA LYS A 268 10.31 -21.59 1.82
C LYS A 268 9.61 -21.96 3.14
N THR A 269 10.36 -22.41 4.14
CA THR A 269 9.84 -22.72 5.48
C THR A 269 9.29 -21.47 6.16
N TYR A 270 10.08 -20.40 6.24
CA TYR A 270 9.65 -19.15 6.86
C TYR A 270 8.50 -18.48 6.10
N LEU A 271 8.50 -18.46 4.77
CA LEU A 271 7.37 -17.94 3.99
C LEU A 271 6.08 -18.72 4.22
N ASN A 272 6.15 -20.06 4.32
CA ASN A 272 4.98 -20.87 4.63
C ASN A 272 4.41 -20.56 6.02
N ILE A 273 5.26 -20.40 7.04
CA ILE A 273 4.85 -20.00 8.40
C ILE A 273 4.24 -18.59 8.37
N ASN A 274 4.97 -17.64 7.79
CA ASN A 274 4.62 -16.23 7.78
C ASN A 274 3.43 -15.90 6.88
N SER A 275 3.06 -16.77 5.93
CA SER A 275 1.89 -16.64 5.05
C SER A 275 0.57 -16.41 5.79
N ARG A 276 0.50 -16.74 7.09
CA ARG A 276 -0.67 -16.55 7.97
C ARG A 276 -0.38 -15.67 9.20
N ARG A 277 0.70 -14.89 9.19
CA ARG A 277 1.09 -13.97 10.27
C ARG A 277 0.72 -12.53 9.93
N LEU A 278 0.53 -11.70 10.95
CA LEU A 278 0.33 -10.25 10.78
C LEU A 278 1.62 -9.63 10.24
N THR A 279 1.56 -9.19 8.98
CA THR A 279 2.70 -8.63 8.24
C THR A 279 2.29 -7.31 7.60
N THR A 280 3.28 -6.50 7.24
CA THR A 280 3.09 -5.11 6.84
C THR A 280 4.09 -4.72 5.75
N TRP A 281 3.90 -3.54 5.17
CA TRP A 281 4.83 -2.96 4.20
C TRP A 281 6.25 -2.76 4.72
N LEU A 282 6.44 -2.59 6.03
CA LEU A 282 7.78 -2.51 6.65
C LEU A 282 8.51 -3.86 6.61
N ASP A 283 7.78 -4.96 6.82
CA ASP A 283 8.32 -6.33 6.77
C ASP A 283 8.73 -6.69 5.33
N VAL A 284 7.93 -6.26 4.34
CA VAL A 284 8.28 -6.39 2.92
C VAL A 284 9.51 -5.55 2.57
N HIS A 285 9.63 -4.32 3.06
CA HIS A 285 10.84 -3.51 2.85
C HIS A 285 12.10 -4.19 3.41
N ARG A 286 12.04 -4.71 4.65
CA ARG A 286 13.12 -5.47 5.26
C ARG A 286 13.50 -6.70 4.41
N THR A 287 12.51 -7.36 3.85
CA THR A 287 12.68 -8.52 2.97
C THR A 287 13.36 -8.14 1.65
N LEU A 288 13.05 -6.97 1.07
CA LEU A 288 13.76 -6.46 -0.12
C LEU A 288 15.23 -6.10 0.18
N GLN A 289 15.54 -5.59 1.38
CA GLN A 289 16.93 -5.35 1.80
C GLN A 289 17.76 -6.64 1.84
N ASP A 290 17.16 -7.79 2.17
CA ASP A 290 17.86 -9.08 2.14
C ASP A 290 18.33 -9.44 0.72
N VAL A 291 17.51 -9.13 -0.30
CA VAL A 291 17.86 -9.36 -1.72
C VAL A 291 19.00 -8.46 -2.15
N VAL A 292 18.95 -7.15 -1.83
CA VAL A 292 19.98 -6.18 -2.20
C VAL A 292 21.35 -6.63 -1.72
N HIS A 293 21.45 -7.00 -0.44
CA HIS A 293 22.70 -7.42 0.18
C HIS A 293 23.03 -8.91 -0.05
N SER A 294 22.19 -9.65 -0.81
CA SER A 294 22.32 -11.10 -1.03
C SER A 294 22.42 -11.92 0.27
N ASN A 295 21.88 -11.41 1.38
CA ASN A 295 22.04 -11.95 2.72
C ASN A 295 20.78 -12.70 3.16
N TYR A 296 20.82 -14.03 3.00
CA TYR A 296 19.69 -14.91 3.28
C TYR A 296 19.82 -15.68 4.60
N THR A 297 20.89 -15.47 5.38
CA THR A 297 21.16 -16.20 6.64
C THR A 297 20.02 -16.04 7.64
N PRO A 298 19.52 -17.11 8.29
CA PRO A 298 18.47 -17.03 9.30
C PRO A 298 18.76 -15.99 10.40
N ILE A 299 17.71 -15.36 10.91
CA ILE A 299 17.78 -14.35 11.98
C ILE A 299 17.07 -14.92 13.22
N SER A 300 17.73 -14.86 14.37
CA SER A 300 17.24 -15.37 15.67
C SER A 300 16.71 -14.28 16.62
N THR A 301 16.87 -13.01 16.29
CA THR A 301 16.42 -11.87 17.12
C THR A 301 14.89 -11.77 17.16
N LEU A 302 14.31 -11.74 18.36
CA LEU A 302 12.86 -11.78 18.56
C LEU A 302 12.17 -10.40 18.46
N GLU A 303 12.84 -9.33 18.90
CA GLU A 303 12.26 -7.99 18.92
C GLU A 303 12.77 -7.16 17.73
N ASN A 304 11.94 -7.06 16.69
CA ASN A 304 12.20 -6.24 15.52
C ASN A 304 11.00 -5.35 15.20
N ARG A 305 11.28 -4.09 14.84
CA ARG A 305 10.31 -3.18 14.23
C ARG A 305 9.63 -3.79 12.99
N SER A 306 10.41 -4.54 12.22
CA SER A 306 10.01 -5.18 10.97
C SER A 306 10.77 -6.49 10.78
N TYR A 307 10.07 -7.55 10.41
CA TYR A 307 10.60 -8.89 10.25
C TYR A 307 10.92 -9.16 8.78
N SER A 308 11.99 -9.91 8.51
CA SER A 308 12.17 -10.51 7.19
C SER A 308 11.20 -11.67 7.01
N LEU A 309 10.41 -11.66 5.94
CA LEU A 309 9.37 -12.64 5.68
C LEU A 309 9.91 -14.05 5.42
N TRP A 310 11.21 -14.18 5.10
CA TRP A 310 11.85 -15.45 4.75
C TRP A 310 13.11 -15.79 5.56
N ARG A 311 13.62 -14.91 6.44
CA ARG A 311 14.80 -15.21 7.31
C ARG A 311 14.46 -15.53 8.76
N GLN A 312 13.25 -15.20 9.22
CA GLN A 312 12.82 -15.35 10.60
C GLN A 312 11.31 -15.63 10.67
N GLU A 313 10.86 -16.16 11.81
CA GLU A 313 9.44 -16.31 12.09
C GLU A 313 8.87 -14.98 12.61
N VAL A 314 7.75 -14.55 12.02
CA VAL A 314 6.95 -13.44 12.56
C VAL A 314 6.15 -13.98 13.75
N PRO A 315 6.18 -13.36 14.94
CA PRO A 315 5.51 -13.88 16.13
C PRO A 315 4.01 -14.13 15.92
N LYS A 316 3.51 -15.28 16.40
CA LYS A 316 2.08 -15.65 16.31
C LYS A 316 1.15 -14.64 16.98
N ASN A 317 1.64 -14.03 18.05
CA ASN A 317 0.95 -13.06 18.92
C ASN A 317 1.32 -11.60 18.60
N ARG A 318 1.95 -11.30 17.46
CA ARG A 318 2.28 -9.92 17.06
C ARG A 318 1.00 -9.07 17.01
N THR A 319 0.94 -8.02 17.84
CA THR A 319 -0.20 -7.10 17.89
C THR A 319 -0.15 -6.06 16.76
N CYS A 320 -1.26 -5.38 16.49
CA CYS A 320 -1.28 -4.25 15.53
C CYS A 320 -0.33 -3.11 15.97
N GLU A 321 -0.23 -2.83 17.27
CA GLU A 321 0.75 -1.90 17.84
C GLU A 321 2.20 -2.32 17.54
N GLN A 322 2.57 -3.58 17.81
CA GLN A 322 3.90 -4.13 17.48
C GLN A 322 4.18 -4.21 15.97
N ALA A 323 3.12 -4.26 15.15
CA ALA A 323 3.20 -4.17 13.70
C ALA A 323 3.20 -2.71 13.19
N LEU A 324 3.06 -1.71 14.07
CA LEU A 324 2.89 -0.30 13.75
C LEU A 324 1.68 0.01 12.85
N VAL A 325 0.69 -0.88 12.83
CA VAL A 325 -0.61 -0.74 12.18
C VAL A 325 -1.50 0.13 13.09
N PRO A 326 -1.99 1.30 12.65
CA PRO A 326 -2.93 2.09 13.43
C PRO A 326 -4.20 1.29 13.75
N GLU A 327 -4.76 1.47 14.95
CA GLU A 327 -5.93 0.72 15.43
C GLU A 327 -7.10 0.75 14.44
N ASN A 328 -7.37 1.89 13.81
CA ASN A 328 -8.46 2.02 12.83
C ASN A 328 -8.21 1.25 11.52
N PHE A 329 -7.02 0.67 11.31
CA PHE A 329 -6.69 -0.27 10.24
C PHE A 329 -6.39 -1.69 10.74
N CYS A 330 -6.48 -1.95 12.05
CA CYS A 330 -6.37 -3.31 12.56
C CYS A 330 -7.54 -4.17 12.04
N VAL A 331 -7.26 -5.43 11.71
CA VAL A 331 -8.23 -6.35 11.08
C VAL A 331 -8.82 -7.31 12.09
N CYS A 332 -8.00 -7.74 13.05
CA CYS A 332 -8.26 -8.82 14.01
C CYS A 332 -9.23 -8.45 15.14
N ASP A 333 -9.64 -7.19 15.25
CA ASP A 333 -10.50 -6.73 16.35
C ASP A 333 -11.89 -7.37 16.28
N GLU A 334 -12.30 -7.98 17.39
CA GLU A 334 -13.69 -8.36 17.60
C GLU A 334 -14.54 -7.08 17.78
N ARG A 335 -15.72 -7.04 17.14
CA ARG A 335 -16.61 -5.89 17.17
C ARG A 335 -18.03 -6.34 17.41
N LYS A 336 -18.72 -5.67 18.34
CA LYS A 336 -20.13 -5.90 18.63
C LYS A 336 -20.96 -4.73 18.10
N GLU A 337 -21.91 -5.01 17.22
CA GLU A 337 -22.87 -4.00 16.78
C GLU A 337 -23.72 -3.50 17.97
N ILE A 338 -23.93 -2.19 18.02
CA ILE A 338 -24.78 -1.54 19.03
C ILE A 338 -25.72 -0.54 18.36
N SER A 339 -26.83 -0.23 19.04
CA SER A 339 -27.87 0.65 18.49
C SER A 339 -27.33 2.03 18.11
N THR A 340 -27.61 2.46 16.89
CA THR A 340 -27.34 3.85 16.45
C THR A 340 -28.12 4.91 17.23
N SER A 341 -29.14 4.48 17.99
CA SER A 341 -29.91 5.34 18.90
C SER A 341 -29.28 5.52 20.29
N ASP A 342 -28.21 4.77 20.61
CA ASP A 342 -27.53 4.82 21.91
C ASP A 342 -26.98 6.24 22.22
N PRO A 343 -27.14 6.76 23.46
CA PRO A 343 -26.65 8.08 23.84
C PRO A 343 -25.13 8.29 23.64
N HIS A 344 -24.32 7.26 23.91
CA HIS A 344 -22.87 7.30 23.71
C HIS A 344 -22.53 7.32 22.22
N VAL A 345 -23.24 6.54 21.39
CA VAL A 345 -23.07 6.58 19.92
C VAL A 345 -23.42 7.95 19.33
N LYS A 346 -24.52 8.56 19.79
CA LYS A 346 -24.90 9.93 19.39
C LYS A 346 -23.85 10.96 19.79
N LYS A 347 -23.34 10.88 21.03
CA LYS A 347 -22.25 11.74 21.53
C LYS A 347 -20.96 11.54 20.71
N ALA A 348 -20.60 10.30 20.38
CA ALA A 348 -19.44 9.99 19.55
C ALA A 348 -19.57 10.55 18.13
N ALA A 349 -20.74 10.45 17.50
CA ALA A 349 -21.00 11.05 16.20
C ALA A 349 -20.89 12.59 16.20
N ILE A 350 -21.34 13.25 17.27
CA ILE A 350 -21.15 14.71 17.45
C ILE A 350 -19.67 15.04 17.60
N VAL A 351 -18.90 14.30 18.41
CA VAL A 351 -17.45 14.48 18.57
C VAL A 351 -16.72 14.32 17.23
N LEU A 352 -17.11 13.35 16.42
CA LEU A 352 -16.54 13.14 15.08
C LEU A 352 -16.86 14.31 14.12
N VAL A 353 -18.11 14.77 14.06
CA VAL A 353 -18.48 15.93 13.21
C VAL A 353 -17.78 17.20 13.65
N ASN A 354 -17.66 17.44 14.96
CA ASN A 354 -16.90 18.58 15.48
C ASN A 354 -15.44 18.50 15.07
N LYS A 355 -14.79 17.34 15.22
CA LYS A 355 -13.40 17.12 14.80
C LYS A 355 -13.18 17.37 13.30
N ILE A 356 -14.13 16.96 12.45
CA ILE A 356 -14.08 17.25 11.00
C ILE A 356 -14.20 18.76 10.75
N ASN A 357 -15.12 19.43 11.46
CA ASN A 357 -15.29 20.88 11.36
C ASN A 357 -14.07 21.66 11.88
N ASP A 358 -13.36 21.18 12.90
CA ASP A 358 -12.10 21.77 13.37
C ASP A 358 -11.04 21.77 12.27
N VAL A 359 -10.96 20.69 11.47
CA VAL A 359 -10.06 20.61 10.30
C VAL A 359 -10.51 21.59 9.21
N LEU A 360 -11.80 21.61 8.88
CA LEU A 360 -12.37 22.53 7.88
C LEU A 360 -12.28 24.01 8.29
N SER A 361 -12.18 24.32 9.58
CA SER A 361 -12.08 25.70 10.09
C SER A 361 -10.86 26.46 9.55
N LYS A 362 -9.79 25.74 9.18
CA LYS A 362 -8.60 26.28 8.52
C LYS A 362 -8.92 26.89 7.15
N GLU A 363 -9.91 26.34 6.46
CA GLU A 363 -10.39 26.73 5.13
C GLU A 363 -11.79 27.36 5.19
N LYS A 364 -12.16 27.97 6.33
CA LYS A 364 -13.52 28.53 6.58
C LYS A 364 -14.04 29.55 5.56
N SER A 365 -13.16 30.13 4.73
CA SER A 365 -13.53 31.05 3.64
C SER A 365 -13.94 30.32 2.35
N LYS A 366 -13.69 29.01 2.25
CA LYS A 366 -13.99 28.14 1.10
C LYS A 366 -14.93 26.98 1.47
N CYS A 367 -14.76 26.42 2.66
CA CYS A 367 -15.50 25.24 3.13
C CYS A 367 -16.71 25.60 4.00
N HIS A 368 -17.82 24.88 3.80
CA HIS A 368 -19.00 24.95 4.66
C HIS A 368 -18.89 23.93 5.80
N PHE A 369 -19.30 24.31 7.02
CA PHE A 369 -19.32 23.38 8.16
C PHE A 369 -20.35 22.27 7.97
N LEU A 370 -19.94 21.04 8.27
CA LEU A 370 -20.75 19.85 8.11
C LEU A 370 -21.63 19.61 9.32
N LYS A 371 -22.85 19.10 9.10
CA LYS A 371 -23.81 18.71 10.14
C LYS A 371 -24.07 17.21 10.04
N LEU A 372 -24.19 16.53 11.17
CA LEU A 372 -24.60 15.13 11.23
C LEU A 372 -25.97 14.98 10.55
N TYR A 373 -26.08 14.04 9.61
CA TYR A 373 -27.34 13.73 8.94
C TYR A 373 -27.89 12.36 9.37
N LYS A 374 -27.04 11.32 9.36
CA LYS A 374 -27.42 9.98 9.84
C LYS A 374 -26.21 9.23 10.40
N ILE A 375 -26.41 8.49 11.49
CA ILE A 375 -25.50 7.43 11.91
C ILE A 375 -25.93 6.16 11.16
N LYS A 376 -25.07 5.66 10.28
CA LYS A 376 -25.36 4.51 9.40
C LYS A 376 -25.18 3.19 10.13
N SER A 377 -24.08 3.03 10.86
CA SER A 377 -23.78 1.86 11.69
C SER A 377 -22.86 2.26 12.85
N SER A 378 -22.86 1.44 13.90
CA SER A 378 -22.10 1.67 15.13
C SER A 378 -21.71 0.37 15.81
N PHE A 379 -20.44 0.25 16.18
CA PHE A 379 -19.87 -0.92 16.83
C PHE A 379 -19.07 -0.51 18.05
N VAL A 380 -19.08 -1.34 19.10
CA VAL A 380 -18.03 -1.33 20.12
C VAL A 380 -16.90 -2.24 19.66
N VAL A 381 -15.68 -1.74 19.68
CA VAL A 381 -14.46 -2.52 19.43
C VAL A 381 -14.05 -3.19 20.74
N LEU A 382 -14.09 -4.52 20.74
CA LEU A 382 -13.71 -5.38 21.86
C LEU A 382 -12.21 -5.67 21.78
N ALA A 383 -11.39 -4.64 22.02
CA ALA A 383 -9.95 -4.80 22.11
C ALA A 383 -9.59 -5.70 23.30
N TRP A 384 -8.52 -6.49 23.17
CA TRP A 384 -7.89 -7.14 24.31
C TRP A 384 -7.38 -6.04 25.26
N LYS A 385 -7.98 -5.93 26.44
CA LYS A 385 -7.63 -4.90 27.43
C LYS A 385 -6.39 -5.36 28.21
N PRO A 386 -5.28 -4.61 28.20
CA PRO A 386 -4.36 -4.61 29.32
C PRO A 386 -5.13 -4.12 30.56
N ASP A 387 -4.85 -4.71 31.73
CA ASP A 387 -5.57 -4.38 32.96
C ASP A 387 -5.48 -2.89 33.33
N GLY A 388 -6.60 -2.33 33.79
CA GLY A 388 -6.67 -1.02 34.45
C GLY A 388 -7.49 0.06 33.73
N ASP A 389 -7.59 0.01 32.40
CA ASP A 389 -8.20 1.11 31.64
C ASP A 389 -9.70 0.92 31.34
N ASN A 390 -10.52 1.78 31.95
CA ASN A 390 -11.97 1.91 31.67
C ASN A 390 -12.23 2.65 30.35
N ILE A 391 -11.63 2.12 29.28
CA ILE A 391 -11.74 2.63 27.92
C ILE A 391 -12.80 1.84 27.15
N THR A 392 -13.64 2.58 26.42
CA THR A 392 -14.60 2.04 25.43
C THR A 392 -14.31 2.68 24.08
N ARG A 393 -14.09 1.85 23.05
CA ARG A 393 -13.79 2.28 21.69
C ARG A 393 -15.00 2.02 20.79
N PHE A 394 -15.49 3.06 20.12
CA PHE A 394 -16.59 2.99 19.17
C PHE A 394 -16.05 3.11 17.75
N GLU A 395 -16.41 2.21 16.83
CA GLU A 395 -16.26 2.44 15.38
C GLU A 395 -17.63 2.85 14.83
N ILE A 396 -17.72 4.04 14.22
CA ILE A 396 -18.98 4.59 13.70
C ILE A 396 -18.85 4.94 12.23
N VAL A 397 -19.93 4.71 11.48
CA VAL A 397 -20.10 5.23 10.12
C VAL A 397 -21.19 6.29 10.15
N ILE A 398 -20.86 7.51 9.73
CA ILE A 398 -21.80 8.63 9.68
C ILE A 398 -21.91 9.18 8.26
N SER A 399 -23.07 9.75 7.92
CA SER A 399 -23.22 10.65 6.78
C SER A 399 -23.57 12.06 7.24
N VAL A 400 -23.13 13.06 6.48
CA VAL A 400 -23.22 14.48 6.84
C VAL A 400 -23.76 15.34 5.69
N LYS A 401 -24.29 16.51 6.03
CA LYS A 401 -24.79 17.54 5.09
C LYS A 401 -23.98 18.83 5.23
N PRO A 402 -23.86 19.66 4.16
CA PRO A 402 -24.48 19.49 2.84
C PRO A 402 -23.74 18.53 1.90
N SER A 403 -22.49 18.15 2.21
CA SER A 403 -21.63 17.39 1.27
C SER A 403 -22.15 16.01 0.88
N ASN A 404 -22.94 15.33 1.72
CA ASN A 404 -23.28 13.90 1.57
C ASN A 404 -22.05 12.97 1.67
N ALA A 405 -20.95 13.45 2.23
CA ALA A 405 -19.80 12.61 2.56
C ALA A 405 -20.19 11.54 3.60
N VAL A 406 -19.61 10.36 3.46
CA VAL A 406 -19.75 9.25 4.41
C VAL A 406 -18.38 8.99 5.03
N PHE A 407 -18.30 9.07 6.35
CA PHE A 407 -17.07 8.91 7.12
C PHE A 407 -17.14 7.70 8.02
N ARG A 408 -16.06 6.91 8.05
CA ARG A 408 -15.76 5.92 9.09
C ARG A 408 -14.65 6.48 9.97
N ALA A 409 -14.83 6.42 11.29
CA ALA A 409 -13.76 6.72 12.23
C ALA A 409 -13.96 5.97 13.55
N GLN A 410 -12.92 5.95 14.38
CA GLN A 410 -13.02 5.50 15.76
C GLN A 410 -13.12 6.69 16.72
N VAL A 411 -13.89 6.50 17.80
CA VAL A 411 -14.02 7.45 18.91
C VAL A 411 -13.80 6.68 20.21
N VAL A 412 -12.92 7.19 21.07
CA VAL A 412 -12.55 6.57 22.34
C VAL A 412 -13.18 7.37 23.48
N GLU A 413 -13.93 6.68 24.34
CA GLU A 413 -14.39 7.20 25.63
C GLU A 413 -13.49 6.71 26.76
N ALA A 414 -12.97 7.64 27.55
CA ALA A 414 -12.20 7.39 28.76
C ALA A 414 -12.58 8.47 29.80
N ASN A 415 -12.83 8.09 31.06
CA ASN A 415 -13.20 9.01 32.13
C ASN A 415 -14.35 9.98 31.76
N LYS A 416 -15.39 9.45 31.10
CA LYS A 416 -16.57 10.16 30.55
C LYS A 416 -16.26 11.23 29.46
N LYS A 417 -15.01 11.38 29.05
CA LYS A 417 -14.56 12.24 27.95
C LYS A 417 -14.42 11.40 26.68
N MET A 418 -14.88 11.92 25.55
CA MET A 418 -14.75 11.29 24.24
C MET A 418 -13.77 12.08 23.36
N LYS A 419 -12.92 11.38 22.63
CA LYS A 419 -12.05 11.94 21.58
C LYS A 419 -12.12 11.08 20.32
N GLN A 420 -12.04 11.69 19.15
CA GLN A 420 -11.77 10.94 17.91
C GLN A 420 -10.33 10.40 17.97
N ASP A 421 -10.14 9.17 17.49
CA ASP A 421 -8.89 8.42 17.57
C ASP A 421 -8.57 7.76 16.21
N GLY A 422 -7.29 7.69 15.83
CA GLY A 422 -6.85 7.21 14.51
C GLY A 422 -7.15 8.18 13.34
N ASP A 423 -7.19 7.63 12.13
CA ASP A 423 -7.60 8.37 10.92
C ASP A 423 -9.14 8.46 10.78
N ILE A 424 -9.62 9.44 9.99
CA ILE A 424 -11.02 9.59 9.58
C ILE A 424 -11.13 9.25 8.09
N SER A 425 -11.50 8.01 7.76
CA SER A 425 -11.63 7.56 6.38
C SER A 425 -12.94 8.07 5.74
N ARG A 426 -12.84 8.75 4.59
CA ARG A 426 -14.01 9.02 3.73
C ARG A 426 -14.23 7.82 2.81
N ILE A 427 -15.35 7.12 2.96
CA ILE A 427 -15.62 5.83 2.29
C ILE A 427 -16.51 5.94 1.04
N ASN A 428 -16.86 7.16 0.62
CA ASN A 428 -17.54 7.45 -0.64
C ASN A 428 -16.75 8.47 -1.48
N GLN A 429 -16.90 8.40 -2.80
CA GLN A 429 -16.14 9.21 -3.76
C GLN A 429 -16.19 10.70 -3.44
N TYR A 430 -15.08 11.39 -3.68
CA TYR A 430 -14.88 12.79 -3.31
C TYR A 430 -15.72 13.76 -4.17
N GLY A 431 -15.70 13.58 -5.49
CA GLY A 431 -16.39 14.46 -6.44
C GLY A 431 -15.94 15.91 -6.32
N SER A 432 -16.84 16.86 -6.59
CA SER A 432 -16.58 18.29 -6.37
C SER A 432 -16.71 18.73 -4.89
N GLN A 433 -17.06 17.82 -3.98
CA GLN A 433 -17.48 18.15 -2.61
C GLN A 433 -16.30 18.43 -1.66
N SER A 434 -15.08 18.04 -2.03
CA SER A 434 -13.83 18.31 -1.29
C SER A 434 -13.02 19.48 -1.85
N ALA A 435 -13.40 20.07 -2.98
CA ALA A 435 -12.60 21.06 -3.72
C ALA A 435 -12.22 22.33 -2.92
N CYS A 436 -12.85 22.56 -1.76
CA CYS A 436 -12.49 23.63 -0.84
C CYS A 436 -11.25 23.33 0.04
N VAL A 437 -10.84 22.05 0.14
CA VAL A 437 -9.71 21.55 0.93
C VAL A 437 -8.53 21.27 0.00
N GLN A 438 -7.39 21.94 0.20
CA GLN A 438 -6.20 21.73 -0.65
C GLN A 438 -5.41 20.46 -0.29
N ASN A 439 -5.75 19.78 0.80
CA ASN A 439 -4.96 18.69 1.39
C ASN A 439 -5.73 17.36 1.37
N GLU A 440 -6.15 16.89 0.18
CA GLU A 440 -6.89 15.62 0.02
C GLU A 440 -6.06 14.35 0.35
N ARG A 441 -4.79 14.51 0.77
CA ARG A 441 -3.89 13.45 1.26
C ARG A 441 -4.07 13.15 2.77
N GLU A 442 -4.61 14.07 3.55
CA GLU A 442 -4.74 13.98 5.02
C GLU A 442 -6.02 13.28 5.49
#